data_AF-A0A1C2B064-F1
#
_entry.id   AF-A0A1C2B064-F1
#
_cell.length_a   1.000
_cell.length_b   1.000
_cell.length_c   1.000
_cell.angle_alpha   90.00
_cell.angle_beta   90.00
_cell.angle_gamma   90.00
#
_symmetry.space_group_name_H-M   'P 1'
#
loop_
_entity.id
_entity.type
_entity.pdbx_description
1 polymer ?
#
loop_
_entity_poly.entity_id
_entity_poly.type
_entity_poly.pdbx_seq_one_letter_code
_entity_poly.pdbx_strand_id
1 'polypeptide(L)'
;MIVSPCISICKTDPVSGLCYGCGRSDEEKKIWKDPETTDDWKNNNLKEIESRLSGWQLESFKMSYKNKIEKGVSLYKEKQIK
;
A
#
# COMPACT_ATOMS: atom_id res chain seq x y z
N MET A 1 14.54 -4.69 5.00
CA MET A 1 13.14 -5.16 4.99
C MET A 1 12.30 -4.13 4.26
N ILE A 2 11.62 -4.53 3.19
CA ILE A 2 10.76 -3.63 2.41
C ILE A 2 9.50 -3.29 3.24
N VAL A 3 9.24 -2.00 3.44
CA VAL A 3 8.08 -1.53 4.22
C VAL A 3 6.79 -1.88 3.48
N SER A 4 5.80 -2.43 4.18
CA SER A 4 4.53 -2.74 3.56
C SER A 4 3.82 -1.49 3.02
N PRO A 5 3.30 -1.48 1.78
CA PRO A 5 2.59 -0.34 1.19
C PRO A 5 1.20 -0.09 1.77
N CYS A 6 0.75 -0.87 2.75
CA CYS A 6 -0.53 -0.60 3.42
C CYS A 6 -0.51 0.77 4.11
N ILE A 7 -1.46 1.65 3.75
CA ILE A 7 -1.64 2.97 4.38
C ILE A 7 -2.82 3.00 5.38
N SER A 8 -3.32 1.85 5.81
CA SER A 8 -4.32 1.68 6.88
C SER A 8 -5.75 2.15 6.59
N ILE A 9 -6.11 2.42 5.33
CA ILE A 9 -7.49 2.75 4.92
C ILE A 9 -8.33 1.47 4.65
N CYS A 10 -7.71 0.47 4.01
CA CYS A 10 -8.28 -0.85 3.69
C CYS A 10 -9.75 -0.85 3.21
N LYS A 11 -10.05 -0.02 2.20
CA LYS A 11 -11.31 -0.07 1.45
C LYS A 11 -11.05 -0.62 0.06
N THR A 12 -11.84 -1.59 -0.39
CA THR A 12 -11.68 -2.27 -1.67
C THR A 12 -12.76 -1.82 -2.65
N ASP A 13 -12.36 -1.54 -3.88
CA ASP A 13 -13.27 -1.28 -4.99
C ASP A 13 -13.99 -2.57 -5.40
N PRO A 14 -15.33 -2.65 -5.33
CA PRO A 14 -16.07 -3.86 -5.66
C PRO A 14 -16.01 -4.23 -7.15
N VAL A 15 -15.62 -3.29 -8.02
CA VAL A 15 -15.52 -3.56 -9.47
C VAL A 15 -14.16 -4.14 -9.83
N SER A 16 -13.06 -3.48 -9.45
CA SER A 16 -11.71 -3.94 -9.78
C SER A 16 -11.12 -4.94 -8.78
N GLY A 17 -11.64 -5.01 -7.55
CA GLY A 17 -11.05 -5.80 -6.46
C GLY A 17 -9.78 -5.20 -5.86
N LEU A 18 -9.44 -3.94 -6.19
CA LEU A 18 -8.24 -3.26 -5.72
C LEU A 18 -8.53 -2.37 -4.50
N CYS A 19 -7.56 -2.27 -3.59
CA CYS A 19 -7.66 -1.37 -2.44
C CYS A 19 -7.55 0.11 -2.87
N TYR A 20 -8.55 0.93 -2.58
CA TYR A 20 -8.53 2.38 -2.83
C TYR A 20 -7.34 3.08 -2.18
N GLY A 21 -6.80 2.55 -1.09
CA GLY A 21 -5.65 3.18 -0.42
C GLY A 21 -4.29 2.80 -0.99
N CYS A 22 -4.09 1.56 -1.43
CA CYS A 22 -2.75 1.06 -1.78
C CYS A 22 -2.69 0.26 -3.07
N GLY A 23 -3.76 0.19 -3.86
CA GLY A 23 -3.77 -0.47 -5.17
C GLY A 23 -3.63 -2.00 -5.14
N ARG A 24 -3.41 -2.62 -3.97
CA ARG A 24 -3.28 -4.07 -3.81
C ARG A 24 -4.62 -4.79 -3.85
N SER A 25 -4.66 -5.91 -4.55
CA SER A 25 -5.68 -6.95 -4.44
C SER A 25 -5.54 -7.74 -3.13
N ASP A 26 -6.53 -8.58 -2.82
CA ASP A 26 -6.45 -9.47 -1.65
C ASP A 26 -5.39 -10.57 -1.81
N GLU A 27 -5.18 -11.05 -3.04
CA GLU A 27 -4.15 -12.04 -3.37
C GLU A 27 -2.75 -11.49 -3.08
N GLU A 28 -2.46 -10.27 -3.54
CA GLU A 28 -1.17 -9.60 -3.30
C GLU A 28 -0.95 -9.32 -1.81
N LYS A 29 -2.02 -9.07 -1.04
CA LYS A 29 -1.92 -8.93 0.42
C LYS A 29 -1.54 -10.25 1.10
N LYS A 30 -1.96 -11.40 0.57
CA LYS A 30 -1.57 -12.72 1.07
C LYS A 30 -0.12 -13.02 0.72
N ILE A 31 0.25 -12.86 -0.56
CA ILE A 31 1.63 -13.07 -1.04
C ILE A 31 2.60 -12.18 -0.23
N TRP A 32 2.29 -10.89 -0.04
CA TRP A 32 3.15 -10.00 0.74
C TRP A 32 3.43 -10.50 2.19
N LYS A 33 2.47 -11.20 2.81
CA LYS A 33 2.60 -11.72 4.18
C LYS A 33 3.32 -13.06 4.24
N ASP A 34 3.49 -13.73 3.11
CA ASP A 34 4.18 -15.01 3.03
C ASP A 34 5.68 -14.80 3.34
N PRO A 35 6.24 -15.51 4.34
CA PRO A 35 7.66 -15.45 4.67
C PRO A 35 8.58 -15.79 3.49
N GLU A 36 8.14 -16.64 2.56
CA GLU A 36 8.92 -17.08 1.41
C GLU A 36 8.91 -16.06 0.26
N THR A 37 8.12 -14.99 0.37
CA THR A 37 8.04 -13.97 -0.68
C THR A 37 9.30 -13.13 -0.76
N THR A 38 9.91 -13.16 -1.94
CA THR A 38 11.18 -12.49 -2.23
C THR A 38 11.06 -10.96 -2.23
N ASP A 39 12.19 -10.31 -1.97
CA ASP A 39 12.28 -8.85 -2.05
C ASP A 39 12.11 -8.35 -3.50
N ASP A 40 12.50 -9.12 -4.51
CA ASP A 40 12.26 -8.81 -5.92
C ASP A 40 10.78 -8.75 -6.24
N TRP A 41 10.00 -9.73 -5.77
CA TRP A 41 8.55 -9.71 -5.93
C TRP A 41 7.93 -8.48 -5.26
N LYS A 42 8.36 -8.15 -4.03
CA LYS A 42 7.87 -6.97 -3.29
C LYS A 42 8.20 -5.66 -4.01
N ASN A 43 9.41 -5.53 -4.55
CA ASN A 43 9.82 -4.35 -5.31
C ASN A 43 9.03 -4.20 -6.61
N ASN A 44 8.77 -5.31 -7.32
CA ASN A 44 7.94 -5.28 -8.52
C ASN A 44 6.47 -4.96 -8.18
N ASN A 45 5.93 -5.58 -7.13
CA ASN A 45 4.58 -5.30 -6.66
C ASN A 45 4.40 -3.82 -6.30
N LEU A 46 5.38 -3.19 -5.64
CA LEU A 46 5.35 -1.75 -5.34
C LEU A 46 5.20 -0.89 -6.62
N LYS A 47 5.95 -1.21 -7.67
CA LYS A 47 5.87 -0.50 -8.96
C LYS A 47 4.49 -0.70 -9.62
N GLU A 48 3.98 -1.93 -9.58
CA GLU A 48 2.67 -2.26 -10.16
C GLU A 48 1.53 -1.57 -9.43
N ILE A 49 1.52 -1.56 -8.09
CA ILE A 49 0.43 -0.90 -7.36
C ILE A 49 0.47 0.61 -7.56
N GLU A 50 1.66 1.19 -7.69
CA GLU A 50 1.80 2.62 -7.95
C GLU A 50 1.27 2.99 -9.34
N SER A 51 1.51 2.15 -10.36
CA SER A 51 1.01 2.39 -11.71
C SER A 51 -0.51 2.23 -11.85
N ARG A 52 -1.17 1.49 -10.95
CA ARG A 52 -2.64 1.35 -10.89
C ARG A 52 -3.33 2.58 -10.30
N LEU A 53 -2.61 3.40 -9.53
CA LEU A 53 -3.16 4.60 -8.89
C LEU A 53 -2.97 5.81 -9.80
N SER A 54 -3.89 6.76 -9.74
CA SER A 54 -3.77 8.00 -10.52
C SER A 54 -4.37 9.20 -9.78
N GLY A 55 -4.05 10.41 -10.25
CA GLY A 55 -4.54 11.66 -9.69
C GLY A 55 -4.30 11.78 -8.17
N TRP A 56 -5.31 12.27 -7.46
CA TRP A 56 -5.21 12.50 -6.00
C TRP A 56 -4.96 11.21 -5.21
N GLN A 57 -5.37 10.05 -5.73
CA GLN A 57 -5.20 8.76 -5.09
C GLN A 57 -3.72 8.37 -5.05
N LEU A 58 -3.01 8.55 -6.17
CA LEU A 58 -1.57 8.32 -6.29
C LEU A 58 -0.78 9.25 -5.35
N GLU A 59 -1.10 10.55 -5.38
CA GLU A 59 -0.41 11.54 -4.54
C GLU A 59 -0.63 11.27 -3.04
N SER A 60 -1.86 10.91 -2.66
CA SER A 60 -2.20 10.55 -1.28
C SER A 60 -1.47 9.28 -0.81
N PHE A 61 -1.37 8.28 -1.69
CA PHE A 61 -0.60 7.06 -1.43
C PHE A 61 0.88 7.38 -1.24
N LYS A 62 1.50 8.12 -2.16
CA LYS A 62 2.92 8.52 -2.08
C LYS A 62 3.24 9.25 -0.79
N MET A 63 2.44 10.26 -0.44
CA MET A 63 2.65 11.03 0.79
C MET A 63 2.48 10.18 2.04
N SER A 64 1.45 9.32 2.07
CA SER A 64 1.20 8.41 3.19
C SER A 64 2.26 7.34 3.35
N TYR A 65 2.75 6.78 2.24
CA TYR A 65 3.77 5.74 2.23
C TYR A 65 5.14 6.32 2.61
N LYS A 66 5.49 7.51 2.10
CA LYS A 66 6.67 8.27 2.53
C LYS A 66 6.66 8.51 4.04
N ASN A 67 5.56 9.02 4.59
CA ASN A 67 5.43 9.23 6.05
C ASN A 67 5.58 7.92 6.83
N LYS A 68 5.08 6.80 6.28
CA LYS A 68 5.23 5.48 6.90
C LYS A 68 6.66 4.98 6.88
N ILE A 69 7.41 5.22 5.80
CA ILE A 69 8.83 4.88 5.72
C ILE A 69 9.64 5.73 6.72
N GLU A 70 9.38 7.03 6.78
CA GLU A 70 10.15 7.97 7.60
C GLU A 70 9.81 7.90 9.10
N LYS A 71 8.53 7.70 9.44
CA LYS A 71 8.03 7.78 10.83
C LYS A 71 7.43 6.47 11.34
N GLY A 72 7.36 5.42 10.53
CA GLY A 72 6.76 4.13 10.90
C GLY A 72 5.22 4.11 10.87
N VAL A 73 4.54 5.21 10.52
CA VAL A 73 3.07 5.31 10.54
C VAL A 73 2.52 6.01 9.28
N SER A 74 1.40 5.51 8.73
CA SER A 74 0.73 6.20 7.62
C SER A 74 -0.04 7.43 8.10
N LEU A 75 -0.22 8.42 7.24
CA LEU A 75 -0.95 9.66 7.60
C LEU A 75 -2.36 9.39 8.14
N TYR A 76 -3.08 8.43 7.55
CA TYR A 76 -4.42 8.05 8.03
C TYR A 76 -4.35 7.47 9.44
N LYS A 77 -3.41 6.57 9.72
CA LYS A 77 -3.26 5.95 11.05
C LYS A 77 -2.77 6.97 12.09
N GLU A 78 -1.87 7.87 11.70
CA GLU A 78 -1.37 8.96 12.54
C GLU A 78 -2.51 9.86 13.01
N LYS A 79 -3.47 10.18 12.13
CA LYS A 79 -4.67 10.95 12.50
C LYS A 79 -5.62 10.23 13.45
N GLN A 80 -5.61 8.90 13.52
CA GLN A 80 -6.45 8.13 14.45
C GLN A 80 -5.84 7.96 15.84
N ILE A 81 -4.52 8.19 15.97
CA ILE A 81 -3.79 8.09 17.24
C ILE A 81 -3.86 9.43 18.00
N LYS A 82 -4.11 10.53 17.28
CA LYS A 82 -4.41 11.85 17.84
C LYS A 82 -5.86 11.93 18.30
#